data_AF-A0A2V7SXC6-F1
#
_entry.id   AF-A0A2V7SXC6-F1
#
_cell.length_a   1.000
_cell.length_b   1.000
_cell.length_c   1.000
_cell.angle_alpha   90.00
_cell.angle_beta   90.00
_cell.angle_gamma   90.00
#
_symmetry.space_group_name_H-M   'P 1'
#
loop_
_entity.id
_entity.type
_entity.pdbx_description
1 polymer ?
#
loop_
_entity_poly.entity_id
_entity_poly.type
_entity_poly.pdbx_seq_one_letter_code
_entity_poly.pdbx_strand_id
1 'polypeptide(L)'
;MGDAIARALRIDPSPECRIVNGRTVLTFRRLGAARWPEAQQMEFALRAAAVARAVLADDQRRQLKRGATRAIVIAFKDAAVVGGCEVTARWECTVPGQR
;
A
#
# COMPACT_ATOMS: atom_id res chain seq x y z
N MET A 1 9.90 -5.41 -4.86
CA MET A 1 9.34 -4.41 -3.92
C MET A 1 8.08 -4.93 -3.25
N GLY A 2 7.03 -5.29 -4.00
CA GLY A 2 5.79 -5.85 -3.44
C GLY A 2 6.03 -7.02 -2.50
N ASP A 3 6.80 -8.02 -2.91
CA ASP A 3 7.07 -9.21 -2.07
C ASP A 3 7.86 -8.90 -0.80
N ALA A 4 8.77 -7.93 -0.86
CA ALA A 4 9.54 -7.50 0.32
C ALA A 4 8.62 -6.80 1.33
N ILE A 5 7.71 -5.95 0.84
CA ILE A 5 6.69 -5.29 1.66
C ILE A 5 5.72 -6.32 2.24
N ALA A 6 5.26 -7.28 1.42
CA ALA A 6 4.36 -8.35 1.84
C ALA A 6 4.95 -9.18 2.98
N ARG A 7 6.22 -9.59 2.82
CA ARG A 7 6.97 -10.35 3.82
C ARG A 7 7.14 -9.57 5.13
N ALA A 8 7.50 -8.29 5.05
CA ALA A 8 7.67 -7.45 6.22
C ALA A 8 6.34 -7.17 6.95
N LEU A 9 5.22 -7.10 6.21
CA LEU A 9 3.88 -6.92 6.77
C LEU A 9 3.21 -8.23 7.19
N ARG A 10 3.75 -9.39 6.79
CA ARG A 10 3.16 -10.73 6.96
C ARG A 10 1.76 -10.85 6.36
N ILE A 11 1.64 -10.44 5.09
CA ILE A 11 0.38 -10.47 4.34
C ILE A 11 0.52 -11.30 3.07
N ASP A 12 -0.61 -11.80 2.59
CA ASP A 12 -0.79 -12.44 1.29
C ASP A 12 -2.17 -12.01 0.74
N PRO A 13 -2.30 -11.58 -0.52
CA PRO A 13 -1.26 -11.48 -1.55
C PRO A 13 -0.32 -10.28 -1.39
N SER A 14 0.82 -10.34 -2.09
CA SER A 14 1.72 -9.19 -2.23
C SER A 14 0.99 -7.96 -2.80
N PRO A 15 1.23 -6.75 -2.27
CA PRO A 15 0.65 -5.54 -2.81
C PRO A 15 1.24 -5.22 -4.17
N GLU A 16 0.38 -4.75 -5.06
CA GLU A 16 0.81 -4.15 -6.31
C GLU A 16 1.55 -2.83 -6.01
N CYS A 17 2.70 -2.65 -6.64
CA CYS A 17 3.60 -1.54 -6.38
C CYS A 17 3.87 -0.77 -7.67
N ARG A 18 3.49 0.51 -7.72
CA ARG A 18 3.74 1.38 -8.87
C ARG A 18 4.38 2.70 -8.44
N ILE A 19 5.12 3.34 -9.33
CA ILE A 19 5.63 4.70 -9.14
C ILE A 19 4.88 5.61 -10.09
N VAL A 20 4.17 6.59 -9.55
CA VAL A 20 3.35 7.53 -10.31
C VAL A 20 3.74 8.94 -9.89
N ASN A 21 4.22 9.76 -10.82
CA ASN A 21 4.67 11.14 -10.55
C ASN A 21 5.65 11.24 -9.36
N GLY A 22 6.57 10.27 -9.26
CA GLY A 22 7.57 10.19 -8.18
C GLY A 22 7.03 9.76 -6.81
N ARG A 23 5.76 9.36 -6.71
CA ARG A 23 5.14 8.79 -5.50
C ARG A 23 5.03 7.28 -5.62
N THR A 24 5.21 6.58 -4.52
CA THR A 24 4.98 5.14 -4.46
C THR A 24 3.50 4.88 -4.20
N VAL A 25 2.86 4.06 -5.03
CA VAL A 25 1.47 3.63 -4.87
C VAL A 25 1.48 2.14 -4.55
N LEU A 26 0.96 1.79 -3.38
CA LEU A 26 0.75 0.42 -2.93
C LEU A 26 -0.74 0.10 -2.99
N THR A 27 -1.12 -0.88 -3.80
CA THR A 27 -2.50 -1.37 -3.86
C THR A 27 -2.57 -2.77 -3.29
N PHE A 28 -3.22 -2.90 -2.14
CA PHE A 28 -3.51 -4.18 -1.52
C PHE A 28 -4.87 -4.65 -2.01
N ARG A 29 -4.94 -5.91 -2.43
CA ARG A 29 -6.17 -6.54 -2.89
C ARG A 29 -6.44 -7.79 -2.08
N ARG A 30 -7.71 -8.14 -1.92
CA ARG A 30 -8.15 -9.39 -1.26
C ARG A 30 -7.75 -9.47 0.22
N LEU A 31 -7.56 -8.33 0.88
CA LEU A 31 -7.33 -8.28 2.34
C LEU A 31 -8.65 -8.07 3.10
N GLY A 32 -9.71 -7.63 2.42
CA GLY A 32 -10.94 -7.14 3.06
C GLY A 32 -10.76 -5.77 3.73
N ALA A 33 -9.57 -5.18 3.64
CA ALA A 33 -9.18 -3.96 4.32
C ALA A 33 -9.98 -2.73 3.87
N ALA A 34 -10.52 -2.72 2.66
CA ALA A 34 -11.40 -1.64 2.19
C ALA A 34 -12.69 -1.53 3.02
N ARG A 35 -13.04 -2.54 3.83
CA ARG A 35 -14.24 -2.60 4.68
C ARG A 35 -13.93 -2.61 6.18
N TRP A 36 -12.66 -2.51 6.57
CA TRP A 36 -12.30 -2.38 7.99
C TRP A 36 -12.82 -1.05 8.57
N PRO A 37 -12.96 -0.94 9.90
CA PRO A 37 -13.14 0.35 10.56
C PRO A 37 -12.01 1.31 10.18
N GLU A 38 -12.34 2.60 10.02
CA GLU A 38 -11.40 3.62 9.54
C GLU A 38 -10.12 3.71 10.38
N ALA A 39 -10.23 3.56 11.70
CA ALA A 39 -9.08 3.54 12.61
C ALA A 39 -8.08 2.41 12.26
N GLN A 40 -8.59 1.22 11.95
CA GLN A 40 -7.77 0.06 11.57
C GLN A 40 -7.17 0.25 10.16
N GLN A 41 -7.92 0.87 9.23
CA GLN A 41 -7.41 1.23 7.91
C GLN A 41 -6.24 2.20 8.01
N MET A 42 -6.38 3.23 8.86
CA MET A 42 -5.35 4.24 9.09
C MET A 42 -4.10 3.65 9.73
N GLU A 43 -4.26 2.85 10.80
CA GLU A 43 -3.15 2.18 11.48
C GLU A 43 -2.34 1.31 10.50
N PHE A 44 -3.04 0.49 9.70
CA PHE A 44 -2.39 -0.35 8.71
C PHE A 44 -1.70 0.49 7.62
N ALA A 45 -2.33 1.56 7.13
CA ALA A 45 -1.76 2.42 6.11
C ALA A 45 -0.45 3.08 6.57
N LEU A 46 -0.41 3.58 7.81
CA LEU A 46 0.80 4.16 8.39
C LEU A 46 1.91 3.12 8.55
N ARG A 47 1.58 1.92 9.06
CA ARG A 47 2.52 0.81 9.15
C ARG A 47 3.06 0.38 7.79
N ALA A 48 2.19 0.25 6.78
CA ALA A 48 2.56 -0.11 5.42
C ALA A 48 3.47 0.93 4.78
N ALA A 49 3.18 2.22 4.97
CA ALA A 49 4.03 3.30 4.49
C ALA A 49 5.43 3.26 5.15
N ALA A 50 5.51 3.04 6.46
CA ALA A 50 6.79 2.91 7.16
C ALA A 50 7.64 1.75 6.62
N VAL A 51 7.03 0.57 6.44
CA VAL A 51 7.69 -0.60 5.84
C VAL A 51 8.16 -0.29 4.41
N ALA A 52 7.31 0.35 3.61
CA ALA A 52 7.65 0.70 2.24
C ALA A 52 8.84 1.67 2.16
N ARG A 53 8.92 2.65 3.07
CA ARG A 53 10.08 3.55 3.16
C ARG A 53 11.36 2.77 3.47
N ALA A 54 11.33 1.84 4.42
CA ALA A 54 12.48 1.02 4.76
C ALA A 54 12.94 0.17 3.56
N VAL A 55 12.02 -0.49 2.87
CA VAL A 55 12.30 -1.28 1.66
C VAL A 55 12.88 -0.41 0.54
N LEU A 56 12.34 0.79 0.32
CA LEU A 56 12.83 1.72 -0.70
C LEU A 56 14.22 2.26 -0.37
N ALA A 57 14.51 2.55 0.90
CA ALA A 57 15.80 3.09 1.34
C ALA A 57 16.95 2.07 1.17
N ASP A 58 16.64 0.78 1.32
CA ASP A 58 17.59 -0.32 1.18
C ASP A 58 17.80 -0.76 -0.29
N ASP A 59 16.93 -0.39 -1.22
CA ASP A 59 17.04 -0.80 -2.63
C ASP A 59 18.30 -0.20 -3.29
N GLN A 60 19.10 -1.01 -3.98
CA GLN A 60 20.35 -0.56 -4.61
C GLN A 60 20.16 0.55 -5.67
N ARG A 61 18.97 0.65 -6.27
CA ARG A 61 18.67 1.64 -7.31
C ARG A 61 18.39 3.01 -6.68
N ARG A 62 19.28 3.97 -6.94
CA ARG A 62 19.16 5.37 -6.45
C ARG A 62 17.79 6.01 -6.74
N GLN A 63 17.17 5.69 -7.87
CA GLN A 63 15.84 6.21 -8.23
C GLN A 63 14.76 5.76 -7.23
N LEU A 64 14.84 4.53 -6.71
CA LEU A 64 13.89 4.00 -5.74
C LEU A 64 14.13 4.54 -4.34
N LYS A 65 15.39 4.74 -3.94
CA LYS A 65 15.73 5.40 -2.67
C LYS A 65 15.09 6.78 -2.54
N ARG A 66 15.03 7.55 -3.62
CA ARG A 66 14.34 8.85 -3.64
C ARG A 66 12.84 8.73 -3.33
N GLY A 67 12.22 7.60 -3.63
CA GLY A 67 10.83 7.32 -3.28
C GLY A 67 10.60 7.22 -1.77
N ALA A 68 11.63 6.85 -0.99
CA ALA A 68 11.53 6.70 0.46
C ALA A 68 11.25 8.02 1.21
N THR A 69 11.51 9.18 0.61
CA THR A 69 11.21 10.50 1.20
C THR A 69 9.93 11.12 0.66
N ARG A 70 9.35 10.56 -0.40
CA ARG A 70 8.14 11.09 -1.06
C ARG A 70 6.87 10.61 -0.38
N ALA A 71 5.73 11.17 -0.79
CA ALA A 71 4.43 10.68 -0.37
C ALA A 71 4.21 9.24 -0.87
N ILE A 72 3.55 8.42 -0.04
CA ILE A 72 3.18 7.05 -0.36
C ILE A 72 1.67 6.95 -0.32
N VAL A 73 1.08 6.47 -1.41
CA VAL A 73 -0.36 6.21 -1.51
C VAL A 73 -0.61 4.76 -1.14
N ILE A 74 -1.47 4.53 -0.15
CA ILE A 74 -1.95 3.22 0.27
C ILE A 74 -3.39 3.08 -0.21
N ALA A 75 -3.66 2.09 -1.04
CA ALA A 75 -5.00 1.79 -1.52
C ALA A 75 -5.39 0.37 -1.13
N PHE A 76 -6.57 0.21 -0.54
CA PHE A 76 -7.24 -1.07 -0.37
C PHE A 76 -8.29 -1.20 -1.47
N LYS A 77 -8.24 -2.30 -2.21
CA LYS A 77 -9.20 -2.62 -3.27
C LYS A 77 -9.69 -4.05 -3.12
N ASP A 78 -10.90 -4.21 -2.62
CA ASP A 78 -11.50 -5.52 -2.39
C ASP A 78 -12.74 -5.70 -3.27
N ALA A 79 -12.83 -6.85 -3.93
CA ALA A 79 -14.00 -7.25 -4.70
C ALA A 79 -14.78 -8.32 -3.92
N ALA A 80 -16.11 -8.25 -3.98
CA ALA A 80 -17.01 -9.26 -3.44
C ALA A 80 -18.19 -9.45 -4.41
N VAL A 81 -18.75 -10.65 -4.47
CA VAL A 81 -19.98 -10.91 -5.22
C VAL A 81 -21.17 -10.65 -4.30
N VAL A 82 -22.06 -9.73 -4.70
CA VAL A 82 -23.28 -9.40 -3.97
C VAL A 82 -24.46 -9.54 -4.94
N GLY A 83 -25.36 -10.49 -4.68
CA GLY A 83 -26.52 -10.74 -5.55
C GLY A 83 -26.15 -11.10 -7.00
N GLY A 84 -24.98 -11.71 -7.22
CA GLY A 84 -24.47 -12.03 -8.57
C GLY A 84 -23.69 -10.90 -9.25
N CYS A 85 -23.60 -9.70 -8.65
CA CYS A 85 -22.79 -8.59 -9.16
C CYS A 85 -21.42 -8.54 -8.50
N GLU A 86 -20.37 -8.28 -9.28
CA GLU A 86 -19.05 -7.97 -8.73
C GLU A 86 -19.02 -6.53 -8.20
N VAL A 87 -18.94 -6.38 -6.88
CA VAL A 87 -18.89 -5.09 -6.19
C VAL A 87 -17.49 -4.84 -5.67
N THR A 88 -16.87 -3.73 -6.11
CA THR A 88 -15.56 -3.30 -5.62
C THR A 88 -15.70 -2.22 -4.55
N ALA A 89 -15.09 -2.44 -3.40
CA ALA A 89 -14.85 -1.42 -2.39
C ALA A 89 -13.42 -0.88 -2.54
N ARG A 90 -13.27 0.46 -2.47
CA ARG A 90 -11.97 1.12 -2.51
C ARG A 90 -11.84 2.11 -1.36
N TRP A 91 -10.71 2.05 -0.68
CA TRP A 91 -10.25 3.07 0.27
C TRP A 91 -8.84 3.50 -0.11
N GLU A 92 -8.53 4.78 0.06
CA GLU A 92 -7.22 5.33 -0.27
C GLU A 92 -6.76 6.36 0.77
N CYS A 93 -5.50 6.29 1.16
CA CYS A 93 -4.83 7.29 1.98
C CYS A 93 -3.50 7.68 1.36
N THR A 94 -3.23 8.99 1.33
CA THR A 94 -1.91 9.51 0.98
C THR A 94 -1.15 9.84 2.25
N VAL A 95 -0.13 9.04 2.56
CA VAL A 95 0.80 9.31 3.67
C VAL A 95 1.83 10.34 3.18
N PRO A 96 1.91 11.53 3.80
CA PRO A 96 2.82 12.59 3.35
C PRO A 96 4.29 12.15 3.44
N GLY A 97 5.13 12.78 2.63
CA GLY A 97 6.58 12.55 2.65
C GLY A 97 7.22 12.97 3.97
N GLN A 98 8.38 12.39 4.27
CA GLN A 98 9.22 12.82 5.37
C GLN A 98 10.22 13.84 4.82
N ARG A 99 10.27 15.02 5.46
CA ARG A 99 11.25 16.07 5.15
C ARG A 99 12.63 15.64 5.62
#